data_AF-A0A8T3NLW2-F1
#
_entry.id   AF-A0A8T3NLW2-F1
#
_cell.length_a   1.000
_cell.length_b   1.000
_cell.length_c   1.000
_cell.angle_alpha   90.00
_cell.angle_beta   90.00
_cell.angle_gamma   90.00
#
_symmetry.space_group_name_H-M   'P 1'
#
loop_
_entity.id
_entity.type
_entity.pdbx_description
1 polymer ?
#
loop_
_entity_poly.entity_id
_entity_poly.type
_entity_poly.pdbx_seq_one_letter_code
_entity_poly.pdbx_strand_id
1 'polypeptide(L)'
;GFGSFRVPSRWLLVYTFGASILAAVGADWLVRNRGRGVANAHPSPQIDQNPQNSRSGSIASFAWLSTPRSLLVGLGLPLALVALMLLGQRQSRWLLLIWGGLILMTLLLAAGALLLPRLRETALVLLVMGGLAELWVANADLEHRHPIPNLAYRQPRESTSFLQSREGLDGPFRMLSIATPEYEVKETPEYRERFGWLHPEALKNLLVAVKWNEALLPNVPLEYGLPSADGYDGGVLPLASFSALTTAMLPDRARPDGVLASRLDHLPEAAWLDLFGARYVLAGRVKDLTRDGLYYDRAITRTLRPGEHFELRGLPLGAFTRLGMISSFRGPPRPGQEVGRVELRGEGLETTIPLLDGLHSAVGEAHGPLTPGPSLEPVPEWGAGDFGDATDWLTQLRFPHQPVTSLTIANTSSDLVLDVRALNLVDDVRQASFSLTLDDTVERTEFFDMKVYERRDALPRAYLVARAEVLDDAAALQRLAAPGFDPRDGALLAPSEGVRPLNTSPPDPGSAVLELSEPERVRIRTKAAGATYLVLSDSWYPGWVATVDGQQAPIARANVLFRAVEVPAGEHLVEFLYRPTSFILGSAVSASSVIIGLGWWLLVARRYRRAPG
;
A
#
# COMPACT_ATOMS: atom_id res chain seq x y z
N GLY A 1 6.13 -12.61 9.46
CA GLY A 1 4.88 -13.42 9.49
C GLY A 1 3.79 -12.76 10.34
N PHE A 2 2.94 -13.54 11.06
CA PHE A 2 1.79 -13.00 11.82
C PHE A 2 2.18 -11.96 12.89
N GLY A 3 3.35 -12.13 13.51
CA GLY A 3 3.93 -11.18 14.47
C GLY A 3 4.38 -9.84 13.87
N SER A 4 4.22 -9.63 12.57
CA SER A 4 4.53 -8.35 11.89
C SER A 4 3.27 -7.54 11.53
N PHE A 5 2.08 -8.16 11.58
CA PHE A 5 0.83 -7.49 11.25
C PHE A 5 0.42 -6.51 12.35
N ARG A 6 -0.26 -5.42 11.99
CA ARG A 6 -0.92 -4.55 12.96
C ARG A 6 -2.20 -5.19 13.48
N VAL A 7 -2.67 -4.70 14.62
CA VAL A 7 -3.68 -5.40 15.43
C VAL A 7 -5.03 -5.60 14.75
N PRO A 8 -5.62 -4.62 14.05
CA PRO A 8 -6.86 -4.86 13.29
C PRO A 8 -6.71 -6.04 12.32
N SER A 9 -5.56 -6.14 11.66
CA SER A 9 -5.21 -7.20 10.72
C SER A 9 -5.08 -8.57 11.36
N ARG A 10 -4.34 -8.66 12.47
CA ARG A 10 -4.16 -9.91 13.22
C ARG A 10 -5.50 -10.51 13.62
N TRP A 11 -6.39 -9.68 14.19
CA TRP A 11 -7.69 -10.17 14.65
C TRP A 11 -8.63 -10.52 13.50
N LEU A 12 -8.63 -9.75 12.40
CA LEU A 12 -9.42 -10.09 11.22
C LEU A 12 -9.02 -11.45 10.65
N LEU A 13 -7.73 -11.75 10.62
CA LEU A 13 -7.24 -13.04 10.15
C LEU A 13 -7.59 -14.19 11.09
N VAL A 14 -7.39 -14.01 12.41
CA VAL A 14 -7.77 -15.05 13.39
C VAL A 14 -9.27 -15.31 13.38
N TYR A 15 -10.08 -14.25 13.30
CA TYR A 15 -11.54 -14.35 13.20
C TYR A 15 -11.98 -15.10 11.96
N THR A 16 -11.49 -14.71 10.78
CA THR A 16 -11.85 -15.37 9.50
C THR A 16 -11.43 -16.84 9.50
N PHE A 17 -10.21 -17.14 9.95
CA PHE A 17 -9.73 -18.52 10.09
C PHE A 17 -10.61 -19.36 11.04
N GLY A 18 -10.92 -18.82 12.23
CA GLY A 18 -11.79 -19.49 13.19
C GLY A 18 -13.21 -19.72 12.67
N ALA A 19 -13.79 -18.72 12.01
CA ALA A 19 -15.12 -18.83 11.39
C ALA A 19 -15.15 -19.89 10.28
N SER A 20 -14.11 -19.97 9.45
CA SER A 20 -13.98 -21.00 8.41
C SER A 20 -13.93 -22.41 9.02
N ILE A 21 -13.20 -22.61 10.13
CA ILE A 21 -13.17 -23.90 10.83
C ILE A 21 -14.55 -24.25 11.38
N LEU A 22 -15.22 -23.31 12.07
CA LEU A 22 -16.55 -23.56 12.64
C LEU A 22 -17.59 -23.88 11.55
N ALA A 23 -17.54 -23.19 10.42
CA ALA A 23 -18.38 -23.48 9.26
C ALA A 23 -18.11 -24.90 8.72
N ALA A 24 -16.84 -25.31 8.61
CA ALA A 24 -16.46 -26.65 8.17
C ALA A 24 -16.93 -27.75 9.15
N VAL A 25 -16.76 -27.53 10.46
CA VAL A 25 -17.22 -28.46 11.51
C VAL A 25 -18.74 -28.57 11.53
N GLY A 26 -19.46 -27.45 11.40
CA GLY A 26 -20.92 -27.44 11.31
C GLY A 26 -21.43 -28.20 10.08
N ALA A 27 -20.74 -28.05 8.94
CA ALA A 27 -21.03 -28.80 7.72
C ALA A 27 -20.80 -30.31 7.90
N ASP A 28 -19.67 -30.73 8.49
CA ASP A 28 -19.37 -32.14 8.79
C ASP A 28 -20.41 -32.76 9.73
N TRP A 29 -20.82 -32.04 10.78
CA TRP A 29 -21.84 -32.50 11.72
C TRP A 29 -23.21 -32.73 11.04
N LEU A 30 -23.65 -31.81 10.19
CA LEU A 30 -24.90 -31.95 9.42
C LEU A 30 -24.86 -33.16 8.49
N VAL A 31 -23.71 -33.45 7.89
CA VAL A 31 -23.51 -34.63 7.03
C VAL A 31 -23.60 -35.93 7.83
N ARG A 32 -22.93 -36.01 8.99
CA ARG A 32 -22.92 -37.23 9.81
C ARG A 32 -24.26 -37.55 10.47
N ASN A 33 -25.03 -36.53 10.87
CA ASN A 33 -26.29 -36.74 11.59
C ASN A 33 -27.52 -36.97 10.68
N ARG A 34 -27.41 -36.78 9.36
CA ARG A 34 -28.46 -37.18 8.40
C ARG A 34 -28.71 -38.70 8.37
N GLY A 35 -27.76 -39.52 8.81
CA GLY A 35 -27.87 -40.99 8.80
C GLY A 35 -28.53 -41.62 10.04
N ARG A 36 -28.72 -40.88 11.14
CA ARG A 36 -29.20 -41.44 12.42
C ARG A 36 -30.70 -41.26 12.69
N GLY A 37 -31.42 -40.58 11.81
CA GLY A 37 -32.84 -40.26 12.00
C GLY A 37 -33.86 -41.31 11.53
N VAL A 38 -33.45 -42.45 10.95
CA VAL A 38 -34.39 -43.41 10.34
C VAL A 38 -34.18 -44.88 10.75
N ALA A 39 -33.08 -45.25 11.41
CA ALA A 39 -32.69 -46.67 11.50
C ALA A 39 -33.05 -47.43 12.79
N ASN A 40 -33.59 -46.80 13.85
CA ASN A 40 -33.88 -47.50 15.11
C ASN A 40 -35.35 -47.36 15.57
N ALA A 41 -36.32 -47.58 14.67
CA ALA A 41 -37.70 -47.87 15.05
C ALA A 41 -37.96 -49.37 14.86
N HIS A 42 -37.71 -50.17 15.91
CA HIS A 42 -38.17 -51.56 15.97
C HIS A 42 -39.72 -51.62 16.09
N PRO A 43 -40.41 -52.61 15.51
CA PRO A 43 -41.85 -52.68 15.55
C PRO A 43 -42.40 -53.42 16.80
N SER A 44 -43.19 -52.67 17.61
CA SER A 44 -44.35 -53.08 18.45
C SER A 44 -44.14 -53.96 19.72
N PRO A 45 -45.09 -54.02 20.70
CA PRO A 45 -46.45 -53.45 20.76
C PRO A 45 -46.87 -52.69 22.06
N GLN A 46 -47.95 -51.90 21.92
CA GLN A 46 -48.87 -51.37 22.95
C GLN A 46 -48.33 -50.41 24.03
N ILE A 47 -48.84 -49.17 24.03
CA ILE A 47 -49.61 -48.51 25.13
C ILE A 47 -49.73 -46.99 24.87
N ASP A 48 -50.96 -46.52 25.05
CA ASP A 48 -51.47 -45.17 25.28
C ASP A 48 -51.44 -44.06 24.21
N GLN A 49 -52.66 -43.81 23.73
CA GLN A 49 -53.14 -42.55 23.19
C GLN A 49 -53.22 -41.53 24.33
N ASN A 50 -52.27 -40.58 24.38
CA ASN A 50 -52.48 -39.33 25.09
C ASN A 50 -51.83 -38.16 24.32
N PRO A 51 -52.59 -37.23 23.73
CA PRO A 51 -52.06 -36.17 22.89
C PRO A 51 -51.78 -34.92 23.73
N GLN A 52 -50.91 -35.00 24.74
CA GLN A 52 -50.36 -33.80 25.38
C GLN A 52 -48.90 -34.03 25.76
N ASN A 53 -48.04 -33.09 25.35
CA ASN A 53 -46.58 -33.03 25.51
C ASN A 53 -45.73 -33.88 24.56
N SER A 54 -45.43 -33.30 23.38
CA SER A 54 -44.04 -33.30 22.91
C SER A 54 -43.64 -31.92 22.41
N ARG A 55 -42.90 -31.18 23.26
CA ARG A 55 -42.02 -30.10 22.80
C ARG A 55 -40.83 -30.77 22.12
N SER A 56 -40.95 -31.06 20.82
CA SER A 56 -39.85 -31.46 19.94
C SER A 56 -39.69 -30.43 18.81
N GLY A 57 -39.67 -29.15 19.18
CA GLY A 57 -39.61 -28.01 18.26
C GLY A 57 -38.21 -27.62 17.76
N SER A 58 -37.17 -28.44 17.91
CA SER A 58 -35.80 -28.04 17.59
C SER A 58 -35.17 -28.72 16.35
N ILE A 59 -35.86 -29.66 15.69
CA ILE A 59 -35.34 -30.34 14.47
C ILE A 59 -36.08 -29.88 13.19
N ALA A 60 -37.27 -29.30 13.30
CA ALA A 60 -38.05 -28.86 12.14
C ALA A 60 -37.47 -27.63 11.42
N SER A 61 -36.64 -26.81 12.07
CA SER A 61 -36.09 -25.56 11.53
C SER A 61 -35.01 -25.75 10.45
N PHE A 62 -34.46 -26.96 10.31
CA PHE A 62 -33.44 -27.29 9.29
C PHE A 62 -33.98 -28.12 8.11
N ALA A 63 -35.30 -28.39 8.07
CA ALA A 63 -35.92 -29.14 6.98
C ALA A 63 -35.79 -28.45 5.61
N TRP A 64 -35.57 -27.13 5.57
CA TRP A 64 -35.39 -26.39 4.32
C TRP A 64 -34.08 -26.78 3.59
N LEU A 65 -33.02 -27.12 4.34
CA LEU A 65 -31.75 -27.63 3.79
C LEU A 65 -31.85 -29.04 3.19
N SER A 66 -32.91 -29.80 3.50
CA SER A 66 -33.20 -31.12 2.94
C SER A 66 -34.26 -31.13 1.84
N THR A 67 -34.82 -29.97 1.47
CA THR A 67 -35.75 -29.89 0.34
C THR A 67 -34.99 -29.73 -0.99
N PRO A 68 -35.55 -30.19 -2.13
CA PRO A 68 -34.95 -29.97 -3.46
C PRO A 68 -34.70 -28.49 -3.82
N ARG A 69 -35.20 -27.54 -3.01
CA ARG A 69 -34.90 -26.11 -3.09
C ARG A 69 -33.49 -25.74 -2.64
N SER A 70 -32.87 -26.48 -1.71
CA SER A 70 -31.46 -26.25 -1.34
C SER A 70 -30.50 -26.71 -2.43
N LEU A 71 -30.87 -27.75 -3.19
CA LEU A 71 -30.22 -28.13 -4.45
C LEU A 71 -30.33 -27.01 -5.50
N LEU A 72 -31.49 -26.34 -5.62
CA LEU A 72 -31.65 -25.18 -6.51
C LEU A 72 -30.81 -23.97 -6.10
N VAL A 73 -30.61 -23.72 -4.80
CA VAL A 73 -29.70 -22.65 -4.32
C VAL A 73 -28.24 -23.06 -4.52
N GLY A 74 -27.89 -24.33 -4.28
CA GLY A 74 -26.56 -24.88 -4.54
C GLY A 74 -26.19 -24.99 -6.03
N LEU A 75 -27.19 -25.07 -6.92
CA LEU A 75 -27.06 -25.01 -8.38
C LEU A 75 -27.13 -23.58 -8.92
N GLY A 76 -27.93 -22.72 -8.31
CA GLY A 76 -28.15 -21.34 -8.74
C GLY A 76 -26.90 -20.48 -8.58
N LEU A 77 -26.11 -20.69 -7.54
CA LEU A 77 -24.86 -19.97 -7.32
C LEU A 77 -23.80 -20.28 -8.41
N PRO A 78 -23.50 -21.54 -8.75
CA PRO A 78 -22.60 -21.85 -9.87
C PRO A 78 -23.17 -21.44 -11.23
N LEU A 79 -24.49 -21.52 -11.47
CA LEU A 79 -25.11 -21.00 -12.70
C LEU A 79 -25.00 -19.47 -12.81
N ALA A 80 -25.16 -18.74 -11.70
CA ALA A 80 -24.97 -17.30 -11.64
C ALA A 80 -23.49 -16.90 -11.83
N LEU A 81 -22.55 -17.67 -11.26
CA LEU A 81 -21.11 -17.50 -11.48
C LEU A 81 -20.73 -17.77 -12.95
N VAL A 82 -21.29 -18.82 -13.57
CA VAL A 82 -21.13 -19.13 -14.99
C VAL A 82 -21.71 -18.01 -15.86
N ALA A 83 -22.86 -17.44 -15.52
CA ALA A 83 -23.46 -16.30 -16.21
C ALA A 83 -22.62 -15.01 -16.08
N LEU A 84 -22.08 -14.73 -14.88
CA LEU A 84 -21.16 -13.62 -14.62
C LEU A 84 -19.84 -13.78 -15.39
N MET A 85 -19.31 -15.01 -15.50
CA MET A 85 -18.09 -15.32 -16.25
C MET A 85 -18.30 -15.25 -17.78
N LEU A 86 -19.49 -15.60 -18.28
CA LEU A 86 -19.88 -15.47 -19.70
C LEU A 86 -19.94 -14.01 -20.17
N LEU A 87 -20.18 -13.08 -19.24
CA LEU A 87 -20.14 -11.63 -19.48
C LEU A 87 -18.73 -11.03 -19.46
N GLY A 88 -17.69 -11.83 -19.10
CA GLY A 88 -16.28 -11.41 -19.00
C GLY A 88 -15.40 -11.69 -20.24
N GLN A 89 -14.18 -11.13 -20.22
CA GLN A 89 -13.13 -11.14 -21.27
C GLN A 89 -12.92 -12.48 -22.02
N ARG A 90 -12.51 -12.41 -23.30
CA ARG A 90 -12.44 -13.51 -24.29
C ARG A 90 -11.65 -14.78 -23.86
N GLN A 91 -10.71 -14.67 -22.92
CA GLN A 91 -9.98 -15.81 -22.33
C GLN A 91 -10.88 -16.71 -21.44
N SER A 92 -12.08 -16.27 -21.04
CA SER A 92 -13.00 -17.00 -20.16
C SER A 92 -13.74 -18.18 -20.81
N ARG A 93 -13.87 -18.22 -22.14
CA ARG A 93 -14.80 -19.16 -22.83
C ARG A 93 -14.35 -20.62 -22.81
N TRP A 94 -13.05 -20.89 -22.86
CA TRP A 94 -12.51 -22.25 -22.75
C TRP A 94 -12.64 -22.80 -21.33
N LEU A 95 -12.34 -21.97 -20.33
CA LEU A 95 -12.56 -22.31 -18.92
C LEU A 95 -14.04 -22.61 -18.68
N LEU A 96 -14.96 -21.84 -19.25
CA LEU A 96 -16.40 -22.08 -19.14
C LEU A 96 -16.85 -23.44 -19.71
N LEU A 97 -16.25 -23.90 -20.81
CA LEU A 97 -16.53 -25.25 -21.34
C LEU A 97 -16.02 -26.35 -20.42
N ILE A 98 -14.83 -26.16 -19.83
CA ILE A 98 -14.22 -27.10 -18.87
C ILE A 98 -15.07 -27.16 -17.58
N TRP A 99 -15.38 -26.02 -16.98
CA TRP A 99 -16.21 -25.91 -15.78
C TRP A 99 -17.63 -26.43 -16.02
N GLY A 100 -18.25 -26.09 -17.16
CA GLY A 100 -19.56 -26.59 -17.54
C GLY A 100 -19.58 -28.11 -17.72
N GLY A 101 -18.56 -28.67 -18.35
CA GLY A 101 -18.38 -30.12 -18.50
C GLY A 101 -18.20 -30.84 -17.15
N LEU A 102 -17.37 -30.30 -16.28
CA LEU A 102 -17.15 -30.83 -14.92
C LEU A 102 -18.43 -30.80 -14.10
N ILE A 103 -19.15 -29.67 -14.08
CA ILE A 103 -20.44 -29.53 -13.38
C ILE A 103 -21.45 -30.56 -13.90
N LEU A 104 -21.59 -30.70 -15.22
CA LEU A 104 -22.52 -31.66 -15.82
C LEU A 104 -22.15 -33.10 -15.45
N MET A 105 -20.87 -33.46 -15.49
CA MET A 105 -20.39 -34.77 -15.08
C MET A 105 -20.68 -35.05 -13.59
N THR A 106 -20.39 -34.09 -12.71
CA THR A 106 -20.69 -34.19 -11.27
C THR A 106 -22.19 -34.36 -11.02
N LEU A 107 -23.04 -33.64 -11.74
CA LEU A 107 -24.50 -33.77 -11.63
C LEU A 107 -25.01 -35.11 -12.13
N LEU A 108 -24.48 -35.63 -13.24
CA LEU A 108 -24.84 -36.95 -13.76
C LEU A 108 -24.42 -38.07 -12.82
N LEU A 109 -23.23 -37.99 -12.22
CA LEU A 109 -22.77 -38.97 -11.24
C LEU A 109 -23.57 -38.89 -9.93
N ALA A 110 -23.89 -37.68 -9.45
CA ALA A 110 -24.73 -37.49 -8.27
C ALA A 110 -26.17 -38.01 -8.50
N ALA A 111 -26.75 -37.72 -9.66
CA ALA A 111 -28.06 -38.25 -10.07
C ALA A 111 -28.03 -39.78 -10.20
N GLY A 112 -26.98 -40.34 -10.80
CA GLY A 112 -26.78 -41.79 -10.87
C GLY A 112 -26.69 -42.45 -9.49
N ALA A 113 -25.98 -41.82 -8.54
CA ALA A 113 -25.87 -42.30 -7.17
C ALA A 113 -27.20 -42.28 -6.40
N LEU A 114 -28.10 -41.35 -6.75
CA LEU A 114 -29.43 -41.19 -6.14
C LEU A 114 -30.49 -42.09 -6.80
N LEU A 115 -30.47 -42.21 -8.12
CA LEU A 115 -31.52 -42.84 -8.92
C LEU A 115 -31.26 -44.34 -9.20
N LEU A 116 -30.00 -44.80 -9.15
CA LEU A 116 -29.61 -46.17 -9.49
C LEU A 116 -28.86 -46.83 -8.32
N PRO A 117 -29.56 -47.51 -7.38
CA PRO A 117 -28.95 -48.06 -6.17
C PRO A 117 -27.80 -49.03 -6.43
N ARG A 118 -27.84 -49.76 -7.55
CA ARG A 118 -26.80 -50.73 -7.97
C ARG A 118 -25.48 -50.07 -8.39
N LEU A 119 -25.50 -48.79 -8.75
CA LEU A 119 -24.32 -48.04 -9.20
C LEU A 119 -23.88 -46.99 -8.19
N ARG A 120 -24.53 -46.92 -7.02
CA ARG A 120 -24.30 -45.89 -6.01
C ARG A 120 -22.86 -45.85 -5.51
N GLU A 121 -22.28 -47.00 -5.18
CA GLU A 121 -20.91 -47.08 -4.70
C GLU A 121 -19.91 -46.66 -5.78
N THR A 122 -20.08 -47.16 -7.01
CA THR A 122 -19.23 -46.78 -8.15
C THR A 122 -19.33 -45.29 -8.49
N ALA A 123 -20.53 -44.72 -8.49
CA ALA A 123 -20.75 -43.30 -8.76
C ALA A 123 -20.12 -42.41 -7.67
N LEU A 124 -20.18 -42.81 -6.40
CA LEU A 124 -19.52 -42.10 -5.30
C LEU A 124 -17.99 -42.19 -5.40
N VAL A 125 -17.44 -43.35 -5.73
CA VAL A 125 -15.98 -43.52 -5.95
C VAL A 125 -15.52 -42.65 -7.13
N LEU A 126 -16.25 -42.64 -8.24
CA LEU A 126 -15.93 -41.79 -9.40
C LEU A 126 -16.06 -40.30 -9.09
N LEU A 127 -17.02 -39.88 -8.25
CA LEU A 127 -17.11 -38.49 -7.77
C LEU A 127 -15.90 -38.09 -6.94
N VAL A 128 -15.48 -38.94 -6.00
CA VAL A 128 -14.31 -38.68 -5.17
C VAL A 128 -13.04 -38.66 -6.02
N MET A 129 -12.84 -39.63 -6.90
CA MET A 129 -11.68 -39.69 -7.79
C MET A 129 -11.67 -38.50 -8.77
N GLY A 130 -12.82 -38.12 -9.31
CA GLY A 130 -12.97 -36.94 -10.17
C GLY A 130 -12.65 -35.65 -9.43
N GLY A 131 -13.13 -35.49 -8.19
CA GLY A 131 -12.80 -34.34 -7.35
C GLY A 131 -11.32 -34.30 -6.96
N LEU A 132 -10.70 -35.44 -6.63
CA LEU A 132 -9.26 -35.52 -6.36
C LEU A 132 -8.43 -35.21 -7.62
N ALA A 133 -8.86 -35.68 -8.78
CA ALA A 133 -8.20 -35.38 -10.06
C ALA A 133 -8.34 -33.90 -10.42
N GLU A 134 -9.52 -33.30 -10.20
CA GLU A 134 -9.76 -31.86 -10.38
C GLU A 134 -8.88 -31.04 -9.44
N LEU A 135 -8.86 -31.36 -8.14
CA LEU A 135 -7.96 -30.70 -7.18
C LEU A 135 -6.49 -30.89 -7.56
N TRP A 136 -6.09 -32.07 -8.08
CA TRP A 136 -4.72 -32.31 -8.52
C TRP A 136 -4.34 -31.51 -9.77
N VAL A 137 -5.25 -31.37 -10.75
CA VAL A 137 -5.07 -30.56 -11.96
C VAL A 137 -5.11 -29.07 -11.62
N ALA A 138 -6.06 -28.63 -10.80
CA ALA A 138 -6.14 -27.26 -10.29
C ALA A 138 -4.87 -26.88 -9.52
N ASN A 139 -4.27 -27.85 -8.82
CA ASN A 139 -3.01 -27.69 -8.13
C ASN A 139 -1.78 -27.79 -9.07
N ALA A 140 -1.95 -28.17 -10.35
CA ALA A 140 -0.83 -28.43 -11.26
C ALA A 140 -0.08 -27.18 -11.71
N ASP A 141 -0.78 -26.05 -11.77
CA ASP A 141 -0.24 -24.78 -12.25
C ASP A 141 0.00 -23.77 -11.11
N LEU A 142 -0.12 -24.21 -9.86
CA LEU A 142 0.07 -23.33 -8.71
C LEU A 142 1.56 -23.13 -8.44
N GLU A 143 1.93 -21.88 -8.14
CA GLU A 143 3.31 -21.42 -7.96
C GLU A 143 4.11 -22.25 -6.93
N HIS A 144 3.45 -22.83 -5.92
CA HIS A 144 4.11 -23.67 -4.90
C HIS A 144 4.60 -25.02 -5.41
N ARG A 145 4.25 -25.46 -6.63
CA ARG A 145 4.88 -26.61 -7.29
C ARG A 145 6.28 -26.31 -7.81
N HIS A 146 6.61 -25.03 -7.94
CA HIS A 146 7.88 -24.53 -8.41
C HIS A 146 8.54 -23.70 -7.30
N PRO A 147 8.88 -24.34 -6.16
CA PRO A 147 9.39 -23.61 -5.01
C PRO A 147 10.71 -22.93 -5.36
N ILE A 148 10.83 -21.68 -4.93
CA ILE A 148 12.03 -20.89 -5.08
C ILE A 148 12.83 -20.89 -3.77
N PRO A 149 14.15 -20.69 -3.82
CA PRO A 149 14.95 -20.51 -2.61
C PRO A 149 14.38 -19.39 -1.72
N ASN A 150 14.21 -19.67 -0.43
CA ASN A 150 13.68 -18.71 0.55
C ASN A 150 14.53 -17.43 0.66
N LEU A 151 15.79 -17.48 0.24
CA LEU A 151 16.69 -16.33 0.14
C LEU A 151 16.08 -15.18 -0.67
N ALA A 152 15.27 -15.48 -1.70
CA ALA A 152 14.61 -14.47 -2.52
C ALA A 152 13.74 -13.52 -1.70
N TYR A 153 13.11 -14.04 -0.65
CA TYR A 153 12.18 -13.34 0.23
C TYR A 153 12.82 -12.86 1.53
N ARG A 154 13.80 -13.59 2.10
CA ARG A 154 14.40 -13.26 3.40
C ARG A 154 15.69 -12.47 3.35
N GLN A 155 16.38 -12.43 2.21
CA GLN A 155 17.60 -11.66 2.10
C GLN A 155 17.26 -10.20 1.82
N PRO A 156 17.61 -9.26 2.71
CA PRO A 156 17.41 -7.85 2.43
C PRO A 156 18.27 -7.44 1.23
N ARG A 157 17.72 -6.56 0.39
CA ARG A 157 18.44 -5.95 -0.73
C ARG A 157 19.31 -4.81 -0.21
N GLU A 158 20.16 -4.24 -1.08
CA GLU A 158 21.05 -3.15 -0.68
C GLU A 158 20.26 -1.93 -0.19
N SER A 159 19.21 -1.54 -0.94
CA SER A 159 18.28 -0.48 -0.56
C SER A 159 17.56 -0.78 0.77
N THR A 160 17.11 -2.03 0.95
CA THR A 160 16.48 -2.49 2.20
C THR A 160 17.45 -2.41 3.38
N SER A 161 18.68 -2.90 3.20
CA SER A 161 19.71 -2.92 4.23
C SER A 161 20.14 -1.50 4.60
N PHE A 162 20.22 -0.60 3.62
CA PHE A 162 20.43 0.83 3.83
C PHE A 162 19.30 1.41 4.71
N LEU A 163 18.03 1.19 4.37
CA LEU A 163 16.90 1.67 5.16
C LEU A 163 16.91 1.10 6.59
N GLN A 164 17.18 -0.21 6.76
CA GLN A 164 17.32 -0.83 8.08
C GLN A 164 18.45 -0.22 8.90
N SER A 165 19.58 0.14 8.26
CA SER A 165 20.70 0.79 8.94
C SER A 165 20.36 2.21 9.40
N ARG A 166 19.41 2.88 8.73
CA ARG A 166 18.89 4.20 9.14
C ARG A 166 17.82 4.08 10.23
N GLU A 167 17.07 2.99 10.25
CA GLU A 167 15.95 2.79 11.17
C GLU A 167 16.28 2.11 12.49
N GLY A 168 17.44 1.43 12.60
CA GLY A 168 17.74 0.31 13.49
C GLY A 168 17.39 0.31 15.00
N LEU A 169 16.65 1.27 15.57
CA LEU A 169 16.16 1.27 16.95
C LEU A 169 14.81 2.03 17.14
N ASP A 170 13.75 1.73 16.37
CA ASP A 170 12.43 2.41 16.44
C ASP A 170 12.38 3.84 15.84
N GLY A 171 12.97 4.02 14.66
CA GLY A 171 12.96 5.30 13.94
C GLY A 171 11.54 5.90 13.85
N PRO A 172 11.34 7.18 14.21
CA PRO A 172 10.02 7.82 14.22
C PRO A 172 9.49 8.11 12.80
N PHE A 173 10.07 7.52 11.76
CA PHE A 173 9.77 7.83 10.37
C PHE A 173 9.31 6.58 9.63
N ARG A 174 8.60 6.80 8.53
CA ARG A 174 8.18 5.76 7.60
C ARG A 174 8.90 5.89 6.28
N MET A 175 8.84 4.80 5.51
CA MET A 175 9.20 4.80 4.10
C MET A 175 7.95 4.71 3.21
N LEU A 176 8.04 5.25 2.00
CA LEU A 176 7.05 5.06 0.93
C LEU A 176 7.78 4.49 -0.28
N SER A 177 7.41 3.29 -0.72
CA SER A 177 7.86 2.83 -2.05
C SER A 177 6.92 3.39 -3.12
N ILE A 178 7.48 4.00 -4.15
CA ILE A 178 6.83 4.34 -5.42
C ILE A 178 7.45 3.56 -6.59
N ALA A 179 8.34 2.60 -6.27
CA ALA A 179 8.95 1.73 -7.25
C ALA A 179 7.91 0.73 -7.81
N THR A 180 7.90 0.56 -9.12
CA THR A 180 7.06 -0.42 -9.80
C THR A 180 7.88 -1.64 -10.23
N PRO A 181 7.31 -2.86 -10.23
CA PRO A 181 8.03 -4.08 -10.62
C PRO A 181 8.18 -4.24 -12.14
N GLU A 182 8.02 -3.15 -12.90
CA GLU A 182 7.94 -3.13 -14.36
C GLU A 182 9.30 -3.25 -15.05
N TYR A 183 10.42 -3.17 -14.32
CA TYR A 183 11.74 -3.43 -14.90
C TYR A 183 11.94 -4.92 -15.19
N GLU A 184 12.64 -5.22 -16.28
CA GLU A 184 13.08 -6.59 -16.58
C GLU A 184 14.41 -6.88 -15.91
N VAL A 185 14.42 -7.82 -14.94
CA VAL A 185 15.69 -8.40 -14.46
C VAL A 185 16.22 -9.28 -15.58
N LYS A 186 17.28 -8.82 -16.24
CA LYS A 186 17.97 -9.63 -17.26
C LYS A 186 18.66 -10.79 -16.56
N GLU A 187 18.49 -11.99 -17.11
CA GLU A 187 19.30 -13.14 -16.68
C GLU A 187 20.77 -12.85 -16.96
N THR A 188 21.57 -12.72 -15.91
CA THR A 188 23.03 -12.61 -16.03
C THR A 188 23.66 -14.02 -16.06
N PRO A 189 24.89 -14.17 -16.58
CA PRO A 189 25.64 -15.41 -16.49
C PRO A 189 25.76 -15.94 -15.05
N GLU A 190 25.96 -15.04 -14.09
CA GLU A 190 26.02 -15.36 -12.64
C GLU A 190 24.69 -15.93 -12.13
N TYR A 191 23.56 -15.38 -12.56
CA TYR A 191 22.24 -15.91 -12.23
C TYR A 191 22.04 -17.32 -12.78
N ARG A 192 22.47 -17.56 -14.02
CA ARG A 192 22.40 -18.89 -14.64
C ARG A 192 23.34 -19.89 -13.98
N GLU A 193 24.53 -19.47 -13.56
CA GLU A 193 25.45 -20.31 -12.80
C GLU A 193 24.87 -20.68 -11.43
N ARG A 194 24.30 -19.70 -10.71
CA ARG A 194 23.79 -19.89 -9.35
C ARG A 194 22.44 -20.61 -9.28
N PHE A 195 21.57 -20.37 -10.26
CA PHE A 195 20.16 -20.80 -10.23
C PHE A 195 19.73 -21.62 -11.46
N GLY A 196 20.64 -21.94 -12.39
CA GLY A 196 20.34 -22.71 -13.59
C GLY A 196 19.89 -24.15 -13.34
N TRP A 197 19.98 -24.63 -12.10
CA TRP A 197 19.41 -25.91 -11.65
C TRP A 197 17.90 -25.84 -11.36
N LEU A 198 17.31 -24.64 -11.29
CA LEU A 198 15.88 -24.47 -11.09
C LEU A 198 15.08 -24.78 -12.37
N HIS A 199 13.85 -25.26 -12.18
CA HIS A 199 12.87 -25.35 -13.27
C HIS A 199 12.65 -23.95 -13.88
N PRO A 200 12.44 -23.78 -15.20
CA PRO A 200 12.28 -22.46 -15.82
C PRO A 200 11.21 -21.58 -15.16
N GLU A 201 10.06 -22.16 -14.79
CA GLU A 201 9.02 -21.42 -14.06
C GLU A 201 9.45 -21.02 -12.64
N ALA A 202 10.24 -21.86 -11.96
CA ALA A 202 10.81 -21.51 -10.65
C ALA A 202 11.84 -20.38 -10.79
N LEU A 203 12.64 -20.36 -11.87
CA LEU A 203 13.57 -19.26 -12.15
C LEU A 203 12.81 -17.95 -12.40
N LYS A 204 11.74 -18.00 -13.22
CA LYS A 204 10.88 -16.83 -13.44
C LYS A 204 10.25 -16.33 -12.14
N ASN A 205 9.69 -17.22 -11.31
CA ASN A 205 9.13 -16.87 -10.01
C ASN A 205 10.20 -16.29 -9.06
N LEU A 206 11.42 -16.81 -9.12
CA LEU A 206 12.55 -16.29 -8.35
C LEU A 206 12.87 -14.84 -8.75
N LEU A 207 12.93 -14.55 -10.06
CA LEU A 207 13.17 -13.20 -10.56
C LEU A 207 12.03 -12.25 -10.16
N VAL A 208 10.77 -12.67 -10.25
CA VAL A 208 9.62 -11.88 -9.78
C VAL A 208 9.73 -11.59 -8.28
N ALA A 209 10.02 -12.59 -7.47
CA ALA A 209 10.17 -12.43 -6.03
C ALA A 209 11.34 -11.49 -5.66
N VAL A 210 12.44 -11.55 -6.40
CA VAL A 210 13.56 -10.59 -6.26
C VAL A 210 13.08 -9.17 -6.54
N LYS A 211 12.32 -8.95 -7.63
CA LYS A 211 11.79 -7.62 -7.97
C LYS A 211 10.87 -7.07 -6.88
N TRP A 212 10.00 -7.92 -6.36
CA TRP A 212 9.06 -7.55 -5.29
C TRP A 212 9.78 -7.17 -4.01
N ASN A 213 10.84 -7.90 -3.68
CA ASN A 213 11.70 -7.61 -2.56
C ASN A 213 12.44 -6.28 -2.73
N GLU A 214 13.06 -6.05 -3.89
CA GLU A 214 13.81 -4.84 -4.20
C GLU A 214 12.95 -3.57 -4.27
N ALA A 215 11.75 -3.68 -4.85
CA ALA A 215 10.79 -2.58 -4.88
C ALA A 215 10.01 -2.41 -3.56
N LEU A 216 10.25 -3.26 -2.54
CA LEU A 216 9.54 -3.26 -1.28
C LEU A 216 8.01 -3.15 -1.46
N LEU A 217 7.46 -4.00 -2.33
CA LEU A 217 6.02 -4.04 -2.61
C LEU A 217 5.21 -4.31 -1.33
N PRO A 218 3.90 -4.01 -1.31
CA PRO A 218 3.10 -4.03 -0.07
C PRO A 218 3.29 -5.30 0.76
N ASN A 219 3.37 -5.10 2.08
CA ASN A 219 3.69 -6.11 3.11
C ASN A 219 5.13 -6.64 3.14
N VAL A 220 5.92 -6.48 2.08
CA VAL A 220 7.35 -6.83 2.12
C VAL A 220 8.11 -5.99 3.16
N PRO A 221 7.91 -4.66 3.28
CA PRO A 221 8.55 -3.86 4.33
C PRO A 221 8.40 -4.45 5.75
N LEU A 222 7.24 -5.03 6.06
CA LEU A 222 6.94 -5.60 7.37
C LEU A 222 7.82 -6.81 7.74
N GLU A 223 8.28 -7.58 6.75
CA GLU A 223 9.20 -8.69 7.01
C GLU A 223 10.59 -8.18 7.42
N TYR A 224 10.95 -6.97 6.98
CA TYR A 224 12.21 -6.31 7.30
C TYR A 224 12.10 -5.32 8.46
N GLY A 225 10.93 -5.21 9.09
CA GLY A 225 10.69 -4.27 10.19
C GLY A 225 10.65 -2.80 9.75
N LEU A 226 10.45 -2.53 8.45
CA LEU A 226 10.38 -1.19 7.88
C LEU A 226 8.93 -0.68 7.89
N PRO A 227 8.58 0.38 8.64
CA PRO A 227 7.25 0.98 8.60
C PRO A 227 6.95 1.64 7.25
N SER A 228 5.87 1.22 6.58
CA SER A 228 5.48 1.75 5.26
C SER A 228 4.32 2.76 5.33
N ALA A 229 4.30 3.73 4.41
CA ALA A 229 3.22 4.71 4.25
C ALA A 229 2.31 4.40 3.04
N ASP A 230 2.09 3.12 2.72
CA ASP A 230 1.42 2.65 1.51
C ASP A 230 -0.06 2.27 1.70
N GLY A 231 -0.56 2.40 2.93
CA GLY A 231 -1.91 1.98 3.35
C GLY A 231 -1.99 0.53 3.83
N TYR A 232 -0.93 -0.25 3.59
CA TYR A 232 -0.78 -1.64 4.03
C TYR A 232 0.16 -1.76 5.23
N ASP A 233 0.45 -0.65 5.93
CA ASP A 233 1.25 -0.50 7.17
C ASP A 233 0.77 -1.43 8.30
N GLY A 234 0.96 -2.75 8.13
CA GLY A 234 0.43 -3.81 8.99
C GLY A 234 -0.50 -4.85 8.34
N GLY A 235 -0.62 -4.90 7.00
CA GLY A 235 -1.21 -6.00 6.25
C GLY A 235 -2.73 -6.10 6.17
N VAL A 236 -3.44 -4.98 6.19
CA VAL A 236 -4.88 -4.92 5.90
C VAL A 236 -5.14 -4.05 4.67
N LEU A 237 -6.25 -4.35 3.99
CA LEU A 237 -6.79 -3.52 2.91
C LEU A 237 -7.00 -2.08 3.40
N PRO A 238 -6.71 -1.07 2.56
CA PRO A 238 -6.90 0.33 2.93
C PRO A 238 -8.27 0.62 3.55
N LEU A 239 -8.29 1.33 4.68
CA LEU A 239 -9.54 1.81 5.28
C LEU A 239 -10.26 2.79 4.33
N ALA A 240 -11.58 2.94 4.45
CA ALA A 240 -12.33 3.94 3.69
C ALA A 240 -11.77 5.35 3.86
N SER A 241 -11.33 5.72 5.07
CA SER A 241 -10.65 7.00 5.35
C SER A 241 -9.30 7.13 4.64
N PHE A 242 -8.54 6.04 4.49
CA PHE A 242 -7.30 6.04 3.71
C PHE A 242 -7.58 6.22 2.22
N SER A 243 -8.61 5.54 1.69
CA SER A 243 -9.03 5.72 0.30
C SER A 243 -9.50 7.15 0.05
N ALA A 244 -10.27 7.75 0.96
CA ALA A 244 -10.68 9.16 0.87
C ALA A 244 -9.49 10.13 0.92
N LEU A 245 -8.55 9.93 1.86
CA LEU A 245 -7.34 10.74 1.97
C LEU A 245 -6.48 10.67 0.70
N THR A 246 -6.22 9.47 0.20
CA THR A 246 -5.41 9.29 -1.01
C THR A 246 -6.13 9.73 -2.29
N THR A 247 -7.46 9.80 -2.27
CA THR A 247 -8.26 10.41 -3.35
C THR A 247 -8.13 11.94 -3.34
N ALA A 248 -8.10 12.57 -2.15
CA ALA A 248 -7.84 14.01 -2.06
C ALA A 248 -6.40 14.37 -2.47
N MET A 249 -5.45 13.48 -2.20
CA MET A 249 -4.06 13.61 -2.64
C MET A 249 -3.89 13.43 -4.16
N LEU A 250 -4.63 12.49 -4.76
CA LEU A 250 -4.53 12.13 -6.18
C LEU A 250 -5.92 12.09 -6.84
N PRO A 251 -6.59 13.25 -7.02
CA PRO A 251 -7.98 13.31 -7.48
C PRO A 251 -8.16 12.68 -8.87
N ASP A 252 -7.22 12.88 -9.78
CA ASP A 252 -7.27 12.35 -11.15
C ASP A 252 -6.96 10.84 -11.24
N ARG A 253 -6.45 10.25 -10.15
CA ARG A 253 -6.07 8.84 -10.03
C ARG A 253 -6.78 8.15 -8.87
N ALA A 254 -7.96 8.66 -8.51
CA ALA A 254 -8.80 8.10 -7.47
C ALA A 254 -9.17 6.64 -7.79
N ARG A 255 -8.82 5.72 -6.89
CA ARG A 255 -9.25 4.32 -6.97
C ARG A 255 -9.71 3.85 -5.60
N PRO A 256 -10.88 3.19 -5.51
CA PRO A 256 -11.36 2.61 -4.26
C PRO A 256 -10.46 1.45 -3.80
N ASP A 257 -9.83 0.76 -4.74
CA ASP A 257 -8.78 -0.24 -4.54
C ASP A 257 -7.42 0.34 -4.93
N GLY A 258 -6.46 0.37 -4.01
CA GLY A 258 -5.17 0.93 -4.40
C GLY A 258 -4.11 0.92 -3.33
N VAL A 259 -3.01 0.25 -3.66
CA VAL A 259 -1.69 0.60 -3.15
C VAL A 259 -1.42 2.04 -3.54
N LEU A 260 -1.11 2.91 -2.58
CA LEU A 260 -0.74 4.30 -2.88
C LEU A 260 0.43 4.34 -3.87
N ALA A 261 1.42 3.47 -3.66
CA ALA A 261 2.60 3.31 -4.51
C ALA A 261 2.29 3.20 -6.01
N SER A 262 1.31 2.37 -6.40
CA SER A 262 1.02 2.09 -7.81
C SER A 262 0.31 3.24 -8.53
N ARG A 263 -0.02 4.32 -7.81
CA ARG A 263 -0.65 5.53 -8.36
C ARG A 263 0.33 6.69 -8.47
N LEU A 264 1.55 6.54 -7.95
CA LEU A 264 2.56 7.60 -7.89
C LEU A 264 3.63 7.40 -8.96
N ASP A 265 3.81 8.43 -9.78
CA ASP A 265 4.88 8.49 -10.79
C ASP A 265 6.04 9.40 -10.40
N HIS A 266 5.79 10.30 -9.46
CA HIS A 266 6.76 11.26 -8.93
C HIS A 266 6.66 11.31 -7.41
N LEU A 267 7.65 11.93 -6.79
CA LEU A 267 7.67 12.22 -5.36
C LEU A 267 6.47 13.11 -5.02
N PRO A 268 5.60 12.70 -4.08
CA PRO A 268 4.55 13.57 -3.59
C PRO A 268 5.09 14.87 -2.98
N GLU A 269 4.22 15.89 -2.90
CA GLU A 269 4.54 17.12 -2.17
C GLU A 269 4.90 16.81 -0.71
N ALA A 270 5.83 17.60 -0.15
CA ALA A 270 6.38 17.41 1.19
C ALA A 270 5.29 17.36 2.28
N ALA A 271 4.23 18.16 2.15
CA ALA A 271 3.11 18.19 3.10
C ALA A 271 2.38 16.84 3.19
N TRP A 272 2.17 16.15 2.06
CA TRP A 272 1.58 14.81 2.05
C TRP A 272 2.50 13.78 2.70
N LEU A 273 3.79 13.83 2.36
CA LEU A 273 4.78 12.94 2.97
C LEU A 273 4.89 13.18 4.48
N ASP A 274 4.85 14.42 4.95
CA ASP A 274 4.85 14.79 6.37
C ASP A 274 3.58 14.32 7.09
N LEU A 275 2.43 14.39 6.43
CA LEU A 275 1.19 13.85 6.96
C LEU A 275 1.32 12.34 7.24
N PHE A 276 1.97 11.62 6.32
CA PHE A 276 2.32 10.22 6.48
C PHE A 276 3.59 10.00 7.34
N GLY A 277 4.25 11.01 7.88
CA GLY A 277 5.53 10.83 8.59
C GLY A 277 6.59 10.10 7.74
N ALA A 278 6.51 10.21 6.41
CA ALA A 278 7.37 9.54 5.46
C ALA A 278 8.62 10.38 5.20
N ARG A 279 9.76 9.88 5.68
CA ARG A 279 11.08 10.49 5.47
C ARG A 279 11.78 9.91 4.26
N TYR A 280 11.60 8.62 4.05
CA TYR A 280 12.26 7.88 2.98
C TYR A 280 11.28 7.58 1.86
N VAL A 281 11.68 7.84 0.63
CA VAL A 281 10.92 7.41 -0.55
C VAL A 281 11.81 6.54 -1.42
N LEU A 282 11.39 5.29 -1.65
CA LEU A 282 12.07 4.36 -2.54
C LEU A 282 11.46 4.48 -3.94
N ALA A 283 12.28 4.70 -4.95
CA ALA A 283 11.85 4.73 -6.35
C ALA A 283 12.74 3.82 -7.21
N GLY A 284 12.20 3.36 -8.33
CA GLY A 284 12.97 2.64 -9.36
C GLY A 284 13.47 3.59 -10.45
N ARG A 285 14.48 3.18 -11.21
CA ARG A 285 15.01 3.93 -12.36
C ARG A 285 14.16 3.82 -13.63
N VAL A 286 13.11 2.99 -13.62
CA VAL A 286 12.27 2.71 -14.81
C VAL A 286 11.65 3.97 -15.42
N LYS A 287 11.28 4.93 -14.58
CA LYS A 287 10.62 6.18 -14.99
C LYS A 287 11.62 7.27 -15.41
N ASP A 288 12.91 7.03 -15.23
CA ASP A 288 13.98 7.97 -15.57
C ASP A 288 14.36 7.88 -17.05
N LEU A 289 15.12 8.86 -17.53
CA LEU A 289 15.62 8.87 -18.90
C LEU A 289 17.14 8.69 -18.90
N THR A 290 17.64 7.79 -19.73
CA THR A 290 19.05 7.78 -20.14
C THR A 290 19.12 8.09 -21.63
N ARG A 291 19.81 9.17 -22.00
CA ARG A 291 19.98 9.62 -23.39
C ARG A 291 21.43 10.03 -23.60
N ASP A 292 22.06 9.49 -24.64
CA ASP A 292 23.47 9.77 -24.97
C ASP A 292 24.46 9.57 -23.81
N GLY A 293 24.21 8.55 -22.98
CA GLY A 293 25.01 8.27 -21.79
C GLY A 293 24.76 9.21 -20.60
N LEU A 294 23.87 10.21 -20.74
CA LEU A 294 23.45 11.11 -19.67
C LEU A 294 22.20 10.56 -18.99
N TYR A 295 22.29 10.38 -17.68
CA TYR A 295 21.18 9.95 -16.83
C TYR A 295 20.41 11.18 -16.29
N TYR A 296 19.09 11.15 -16.38
CA TYR A 296 18.17 12.19 -15.92
C TYR A 296 17.19 11.60 -14.91
N ASP A 297 17.33 12.02 -13.65
CA ASP A 297 16.39 11.66 -12.59
C ASP A 297 15.09 12.44 -12.74
N ARG A 298 13.98 11.73 -12.95
CA ARG A 298 12.65 12.33 -13.18
C ARG A 298 11.71 12.19 -11.99
N ALA A 299 12.20 11.72 -10.83
CA ALA A 299 11.32 11.47 -9.69
C ALA A 299 10.77 12.75 -9.04
N ILE A 300 11.47 13.88 -9.12
CA ILE A 300 11.03 15.16 -8.54
C ILE A 300 10.79 16.14 -9.68
N THR A 301 9.59 16.69 -9.76
CA THR A 301 9.27 17.79 -10.68
C THR A 301 9.18 19.10 -9.91
N ARG A 302 9.73 20.18 -10.48
CA ARG A 302 9.49 21.56 -10.04
C ARG A 302 8.56 22.28 -11.00
N THR A 303 7.35 22.59 -10.54
CA THR A 303 6.39 23.42 -11.25
C THR A 303 6.57 24.88 -10.83
N LEU A 304 6.85 25.75 -11.78
CA LEU A 304 7.02 27.19 -11.59
C LEU A 304 5.90 27.95 -12.29
N ARG A 305 5.06 28.64 -11.52
CA ARG A 305 4.09 29.60 -12.03
C ARG A 305 4.78 30.87 -12.53
N PRO A 306 4.08 31.73 -13.31
CA PRO A 306 4.60 33.03 -13.71
C PRO A 306 5.27 33.80 -12.56
N GLY A 307 6.55 34.16 -12.74
CA GLY A 307 7.35 34.89 -11.75
C GLY A 307 7.99 34.05 -10.65
N GLU A 308 7.67 32.76 -10.54
CA GLU A 308 8.31 31.86 -9.57
C GLU A 308 9.70 31.41 -10.04
N HIS A 309 10.55 31.07 -9.08
CA HIS A 309 11.88 30.53 -9.31
C HIS A 309 12.26 29.54 -8.21
N PHE A 310 13.26 28.70 -8.48
CA PHE A 310 13.92 27.90 -7.47
C PHE A 310 15.43 27.93 -7.65
N GLU A 311 16.17 27.79 -6.56
CA GLU A 311 17.62 27.73 -6.54
C GLU A 311 18.06 26.38 -5.96
N LEU A 312 19.05 25.76 -6.61
CA LEU A 312 19.78 24.60 -6.11
C LEU A 312 21.18 25.02 -5.70
N ARG A 313 21.60 24.59 -4.51
CA ARG A 313 22.91 24.85 -3.91
C ARG A 313 23.63 23.55 -3.56
N GLY A 314 22.92 22.43 -3.45
CA GLY A 314 23.47 21.09 -3.23
C GLY A 314 24.12 20.50 -4.49
N LEU A 315 24.92 21.28 -5.21
CA LEU A 315 25.51 20.88 -6.49
C LEU A 315 26.83 20.10 -6.31
N PRO A 316 27.17 19.21 -7.25
CA PRO A 316 28.46 18.53 -7.26
C PRO A 316 29.61 19.54 -7.34
N LEU A 317 30.67 19.30 -6.58
CA LEU A 317 31.87 20.12 -6.62
C LEU A 317 32.61 19.92 -7.95
N GLY A 318 32.76 21.00 -8.72
CA GLY A 318 33.46 20.93 -10.00
C GLY A 318 33.18 22.13 -10.89
N ALA A 319 33.81 22.11 -12.06
CA ALA A 319 33.51 23.02 -13.16
C ALA A 319 32.78 22.24 -14.25
N PHE A 320 31.88 22.92 -14.96
CA PHE A 320 30.95 22.30 -15.91
C PHE A 320 30.92 23.11 -17.21
N THR A 321 30.50 22.48 -18.29
CA THR A 321 30.40 23.08 -19.63
C THR A 321 28.98 23.08 -20.18
N ARG A 322 28.09 22.26 -19.60
CA ARG A 322 26.74 22.07 -20.12
C ARG A 322 25.76 21.69 -19.03
N LEU A 323 24.51 22.14 -19.19
CA LEU A 323 23.35 21.76 -18.40
C LEU A 323 22.34 21.09 -19.33
N GLY A 324 22.12 19.80 -19.14
CA GLY A 324 20.97 19.09 -19.68
C GLY A 324 19.74 19.38 -18.83
N MET A 325 18.61 19.70 -19.46
CA MET A 325 17.35 20.00 -18.79
C MET A 325 16.22 19.28 -19.51
N ILE A 326 15.38 18.56 -18.77
CA ILE A 326 14.09 18.08 -19.26
C ILE A 326 13.02 19.00 -18.69
N SER A 327 12.24 19.64 -19.55
CA SER A 327 11.19 20.57 -19.14
C SER A 327 10.04 20.65 -20.14
N SER A 328 8.89 21.12 -19.67
CA SER A 328 7.72 21.43 -20.48
C SER A 328 7.10 22.76 -20.08
N PHE A 329 6.45 23.44 -21.02
CA PHE A 329 5.67 24.64 -20.76
C PHE A 329 4.19 24.34 -20.98
N ARG A 330 3.35 24.74 -20.02
CA ARG A 330 1.89 24.68 -20.14
C ARG A 330 1.35 26.07 -20.44
N GLY A 331 0.62 26.18 -21.55
CA GLY A 331 -0.02 27.40 -22.03
C GLY A 331 0.13 27.59 -23.54
N PRO A 332 -0.34 28.71 -24.09
CA PRO A 332 -0.25 28.99 -25.52
C PRO A 332 1.21 29.20 -25.97
N PRO A 333 1.65 28.59 -27.08
CA PRO A 333 3.04 28.71 -27.53
C PRO A 333 3.39 30.14 -27.96
N ARG A 334 4.61 30.56 -27.65
CA ARG A 334 5.21 31.87 -27.91
C ARG A 334 6.62 31.75 -28.52
N PRO A 335 6.75 31.22 -29.75
CA PRO A 335 8.05 30.89 -30.34
C PRO A 335 9.05 32.06 -30.32
N GLY A 336 10.22 31.83 -29.74
CA GLY A 336 11.33 32.78 -29.66
C GLY A 336 11.19 33.86 -28.59
N GLN A 337 10.10 33.90 -27.82
CA GLN A 337 9.99 34.77 -26.66
C GLN A 337 10.73 34.15 -25.46
N GLU A 338 11.41 34.97 -24.67
CA GLU A 338 11.91 34.56 -23.35
C GLU A 338 10.75 34.26 -22.41
N VAL A 339 10.71 33.02 -21.93
CA VAL A 339 9.71 32.46 -21.03
C VAL A 339 10.31 31.98 -19.71
N GLY A 340 11.64 31.93 -19.61
CA GLY A 340 12.35 31.68 -18.37
C GLY A 340 13.81 32.09 -18.48
N ARG A 341 14.60 31.77 -17.45
CA ARG A 341 16.06 31.90 -17.47
C ARG A 341 16.70 30.91 -16.52
N VAL A 342 17.93 30.52 -16.84
CA VAL A 342 18.83 29.76 -15.98
C VAL A 342 19.98 30.65 -15.58
N GLU A 343 20.24 30.77 -14.27
CA GLU A 343 21.37 31.52 -13.73
C GLU A 343 22.32 30.54 -13.03
N LEU A 344 23.57 30.51 -13.47
CA LEU A 344 24.64 29.67 -12.93
C LEU A 344 25.66 30.56 -12.24
N ARG A 345 25.89 30.36 -10.95
CA ARG A 345 26.85 31.12 -10.14
C ARG A 345 27.96 30.21 -9.62
N GLY A 346 29.21 30.68 -9.65
CA GLY A 346 30.33 30.02 -8.97
C GLY A 346 31.61 30.86 -8.97
N GLU A 347 32.33 30.89 -7.85
CA GLU A 347 33.62 31.59 -7.66
C GLU A 347 33.79 32.93 -8.39
N GLY A 348 32.79 33.82 -8.30
CA GLY A 348 32.83 35.16 -8.90
C GLY A 348 32.45 35.21 -10.40
N LEU A 349 32.08 34.08 -11.00
CA LEU A 349 31.50 33.97 -12.33
C LEU A 349 29.98 33.80 -12.21
N GLU A 350 29.25 34.51 -13.07
CA GLU A 350 27.80 34.41 -13.22
C GLU A 350 27.47 34.29 -14.70
N THR A 351 26.74 33.24 -15.07
CA THR A 351 26.28 33.01 -16.42
C THR A 351 24.76 32.93 -16.41
N THR A 352 24.10 33.81 -17.16
CA THR A 352 22.64 33.80 -17.36
C THR A 352 22.33 33.33 -18.77
N ILE A 353 21.47 32.33 -18.88
CA ILE A 353 21.02 31.75 -20.13
C ILE A 353 19.50 31.97 -20.21
N PRO A 354 18.97 32.79 -21.13
CA PRO A 354 17.53 32.95 -21.28
C PRO A 354 16.91 31.62 -21.70
N LEU A 355 15.65 31.35 -21.37
CA LEU A 355 14.86 30.23 -21.87
C LEU A 355 13.84 30.75 -22.89
N LEU A 356 14.02 30.46 -24.17
CA LEU A 356 13.14 30.87 -25.26
C LEU A 356 12.19 29.73 -25.66
N ASP A 357 10.89 30.03 -25.73
CA ASP A 357 9.89 29.03 -26.10
C ASP A 357 10.06 28.58 -27.57
N GLY A 358 9.90 27.29 -27.83
CA GLY A 358 10.07 26.67 -29.15
C GLY A 358 11.49 26.70 -29.76
N LEU A 359 12.48 27.33 -29.13
CA LEU A 359 13.83 27.53 -29.69
C LEU A 359 14.97 26.93 -28.87
N HIS A 360 14.68 26.30 -27.74
CA HIS A 360 15.69 25.86 -26.78
C HIS A 360 16.34 24.51 -27.12
N SER A 361 16.82 24.48 -28.36
CA SER A 361 17.71 23.53 -29.04
C SER A 361 18.87 24.27 -29.76
N ALA A 362 19.28 25.46 -29.32
CA ALA A 362 20.39 26.16 -29.96
C ALA A 362 21.74 25.69 -29.39
N VAL A 363 22.40 24.79 -30.10
CA VAL A 363 23.87 24.67 -30.09
C VAL A 363 24.41 26.01 -30.61
N GLY A 364 24.73 26.93 -29.71
CA GLY A 364 25.27 28.24 -30.07
C GLY A 364 26.24 28.73 -29.01
N GLU A 365 27.41 29.19 -29.42
CA GLU A 365 28.38 29.85 -28.54
C GLU A 365 27.73 31.04 -27.83
N ALA A 366 28.09 31.26 -26.56
CA ALA A 366 27.47 32.21 -25.63
C ALA A 366 27.48 33.71 -26.06
N HIS A 367 27.87 34.03 -27.31
CA HIS A 367 28.15 35.40 -27.76
C HIS A 367 27.61 35.73 -29.18
N GLY A 368 26.70 34.93 -29.77
CA GLY A 368 26.14 35.17 -31.11
C GLY A 368 24.60 35.25 -31.15
N PRO A 369 24.00 35.84 -32.21
CA PRO A 369 22.55 35.79 -32.41
C PRO A 369 22.10 34.33 -32.55
N LEU A 370 21.30 33.89 -31.58
CA LEU A 370 20.76 32.52 -31.49
C LEU A 370 19.99 32.19 -32.79
N THR A 371 20.58 31.34 -33.62
CA THR A 371 19.89 30.78 -34.79
C THR A 371 19.23 29.47 -34.34
N PRO A 372 17.92 29.23 -34.60
CA PRO A 372 17.24 28.00 -34.19
C PRO A 372 17.99 26.75 -34.69
N GLY A 373 18.43 25.90 -33.76
CA GLY A 373 19.04 24.60 -34.10
C GLY A 373 17.97 23.55 -34.41
N PRO A 374 18.22 22.60 -35.33
CA PRO A 374 17.34 21.45 -35.51
C PRO A 374 17.35 20.59 -34.23
N SER A 375 16.22 19.98 -33.89
CA SER A 375 16.01 19.04 -32.77
C SER A 375 15.85 19.62 -31.36
N LEU A 376 14.67 20.16 -31.05
CA LEU A 376 14.07 19.82 -29.77
C LEU A 376 13.76 18.32 -29.82
N GLU A 377 14.40 17.52 -28.96
CA GLU A 377 14.11 16.10 -28.88
C GLU A 377 12.92 15.89 -27.94
N PRO A 378 11.77 15.38 -28.44
CA PRO A 378 10.67 15.05 -27.56
C PRO A 378 11.08 13.88 -26.68
N VAL A 379 10.87 14.01 -25.38
CA VAL A 379 11.05 12.93 -24.42
C VAL A 379 9.73 12.14 -24.37
N PRO A 380 9.76 10.81 -24.58
CA PRO A 380 8.56 10.00 -24.45
C PRO A 380 7.92 10.19 -23.08
N GLU A 381 6.60 10.38 -23.07
CA GLU A 381 5.83 10.34 -21.83
C GLU A 381 5.92 8.95 -21.22
N TRP A 382 6.08 8.91 -19.90
CA TRP A 382 6.01 7.69 -19.11
C TRP A 382 4.81 7.83 -18.17
N GLY A 383 3.76 7.04 -18.40
CA GLY A 383 2.51 7.10 -17.63
C GLY A 383 1.46 8.08 -18.20
N ALA A 384 0.30 8.13 -17.55
CA ALA A 384 -0.83 8.95 -18.00
C ALA A 384 -0.80 10.36 -17.38
N GLY A 385 -0.56 11.39 -18.19
CA GLY A 385 -1.31 12.65 -18.16
C GLY A 385 -1.24 13.58 -16.93
N ASP A 386 -0.37 13.39 -15.95
CA ASP A 386 -0.32 14.24 -14.73
C ASP A 386 -0.07 15.74 -14.99
N PHE A 387 0.41 16.08 -16.20
CA PHE A 387 0.78 17.44 -16.55
C PHE A 387 0.08 17.95 -17.83
N GLY A 388 -1.06 17.35 -18.18
CA GLY A 388 -1.79 17.68 -19.42
C GLY A 388 -1.04 17.26 -20.69
N ASP A 389 -1.55 17.65 -21.86
CA ASP A 389 -1.01 17.31 -23.19
C ASP A 389 0.37 17.97 -23.51
N ALA A 390 1.14 18.33 -22.49
CA ALA A 390 2.39 19.07 -22.65
C ALA A 390 3.59 18.12 -22.86
N THR A 391 4.14 18.13 -24.07
CA THR A 391 5.33 17.36 -24.42
C THR A 391 6.54 17.82 -23.61
N ASP A 392 7.20 16.89 -22.91
CA ASP A 392 8.51 17.10 -22.29
C ASP A 392 9.60 17.19 -23.36
N TRP A 393 10.49 18.18 -23.23
CA TRP A 393 11.59 18.41 -24.16
C TRP A 393 12.94 18.29 -23.45
N LEU A 394 13.91 17.66 -24.11
CA LEU A 394 15.30 17.67 -23.67
C LEU A 394 16.06 18.85 -24.30
N THR A 395 16.55 19.74 -23.47
CA THR A 395 17.36 20.91 -23.83
C THR A 395 18.78 20.75 -23.31
N GLN A 396 19.77 21.13 -24.12
CA GLN A 396 21.18 21.16 -23.73
C GLN A 396 21.72 22.59 -23.80
N LEU A 397 21.96 23.20 -22.63
CA LEU A 397 22.46 24.56 -22.50
C LEU A 397 23.98 24.53 -22.31
N ARG A 398 24.74 25.11 -23.25
CA ARG A 398 26.20 25.22 -23.15
C ARG A 398 26.61 26.53 -22.50
N PHE A 399 27.67 26.51 -21.71
CA PHE A 399 28.25 27.68 -21.07
C PHE A 399 29.77 27.53 -20.95
N PRO A 400 30.53 28.64 -20.73
CA PRO A 400 31.96 28.57 -20.51
C PRO A 400 32.31 27.59 -19.38
N HIS A 401 33.42 26.87 -19.51
CA HIS A 401 33.88 25.95 -18.47
C HIS A 401 34.11 26.72 -17.15
N GLN A 402 33.21 26.57 -16.18
CA GLN A 402 33.21 27.36 -14.95
C GLN A 402 32.75 26.52 -13.74
N PRO A 403 33.23 26.83 -12.52
CA PRO A 403 32.65 26.29 -11.30
C PRO A 403 31.18 26.71 -11.16
N VAL A 404 30.33 25.81 -10.66
CA VAL A 404 28.91 26.10 -10.38
C VAL A 404 28.61 25.71 -8.94
N THR A 405 28.37 26.71 -8.09
CA THR A 405 28.00 26.57 -6.68
C THR A 405 26.51 26.78 -6.45
N SER A 406 25.83 27.51 -7.34
CA SER A 406 24.36 27.53 -7.36
C SER A 406 23.80 27.63 -8.77
N LEU A 407 22.59 27.09 -8.93
CA LEU A 407 21.83 27.05 -10.17
C LEU A 407 20.42 27.52 -9.86
N THR A 408 19.99 28.63 -10.46
CA THR A 408 18.62 29.14 -10.34
C THR A 408 17.89 28.97 -11.65
N ILE A 409 16.65 28.48 -11.61
CA ILE A 409 15.74 28.50 -12.75
C ILE A 409 14.54 29.36 -12.39
N ALA A 410 14.26 30.36 -13.22
CA ALA A 410 13.15 31.28 -13.04
C ALA A 410 12.20 31.23 -14.22
N ASN A 411 10.90 31.21 -13.94
CA ASN A 411 9.86 31.44 -14.94
C ASN A 411 9.63 32.95 -15.09
N THR A 412 10.04 33.50 -16.23
CA THR A 412 9.90 34.93 -16.56
C THR A 412 8.66 35.21 -17.41
N SER A 413 7.90 34.18 -17.75
CA SER A 413 6.63 34.32 -18.46
C SER A 413 5.57 35.00 -17.61
N SER A 414 4.63 35.67 -18.28
CA SER A 414 3.46 36.30 -17.66
C SER A 414 2.31 35.33 -17.39
N ASP A 415 2.29 34.19 -18.07
CA ASP A 415 1.09 33.35 -18.22
C ASP A 415 1.38 31.85 -18.41
N LEU A 416 2.62 31.48 -18.76
CA LEU A 416 3.00 30.07 -18.90
C LEU A 416 3.43 29.48 -17.56
N VAL A 417 3.15 28.19 -17.39
CA VAL A 417 3.70 27.40 -16.27
C VAL A 417 4.86 26.56 -16.79
N LEU A 418 6.01 26.64 -16.13
CA LEU A 418 7.22 25.88 -16.47
C LEU A 418 7.34 24.68 -15.54
N ASP A 419 7.28 23.47 -16.08
CA ASP A 419 7.57 22.23 -15.36
C ASP A 419 8.99 21.77 -15.67
N VAL A 420 9.88 21.80 -14.67
CA VAL A 420 11.24 21.25 -14.76
C VAL A 420 11.23 19.82 -14.21
N ARG A 421 11.56 18.85 -15.06
CA ARG A 421 11.48 17.40 -14.77
C ARG A 421 12.78 16.81 -14.26
N ALA A 422 13.90 17.25 -14.83
CA ALA A 422 15.21 16.72 -14.53
C ALA A 422 16.30 17.70 -14.97
N LEU A 423 17.43 17.68 -14.26
CA LEU A 423 18.62 18.43 -14.62
C LEU A 423 19.85 17.52 -14.56
N ASN A 424 20.81 17.77 -15.44
CA ASN A 424 22.09 17.07 -15.47
C ASN A 424 23.22 18.06 -15.76
N LEU A 425 24.21 18.17 -14.87
CA LEU A 425 25.42 18.96 -15.12
C LEU A 425 26.48 18.08 -15.78
N VAL A 426 27.06 18.57 -16.88
CA VAL A 426 28.08 17.86 -17.64
C VAL A 426 29.38 18.66 -17.68
N ASP A 427 30.47 17.97 -17.39
CA ASP A 427 31.84 18.42 -17.60
C ASP A 427 32.39 17.66 -18.82
N ASP A 428 32.30 18.27 -20.00
CA ASP A 428 32.81 17.68 -21.23
C ASP A 428 34.36 17.54 -21.20
N VAL A 429 35.07 18.28 -20.33
CA VAL A 429 36.53 18.20 -20.21
C VAL A 429 36.92 16.91 -19.47
N ARG A 430 36.24 16.60 -18.37
CA ARG A 430 36.48 15.38 -17.58
C ARG A 430 35.65 14.19 -18.03
N GLN A 431 34.79 14.35 -19.05
CA GLN A 431 33.84 13.33 -19.49
C GLN A 431 32.98 12.82 -18.33
N ALA A 432 32.54 13.74 -17.46
CA ALA A 432 31.76 13.44 -16.27
C ALA A 432 30.37 14.09 -16.38
N SER A 433 29.36 13.42 -15.84
CA SER A 433 28.00 13.96 -15.76
C SER A 433 27.36 13.65 -14.41
N PHE A 434 26.50 14.54 -13.97
CA PHE A 434 25.88 14.49 -12.64
C PHE A 434 24.39 14.81 -12.76
N SER A 435 23.56 13.78 -12.57
CA SER A 435 22.10 13.95 -12.47
C SER A 435 21.76 14.64 -11.15
N LEU A 436 21.06 15.77 -11.20
CA LEU A 436 20.73 16.58 -10.03
C LEU A 436 19.38 16.17 -9.43
N THR A 437 19.27 16.30 -8.11
CA THR A 437 17.99 16.22 -7.40
C THR A 437 17.41 17.63 -7.33
N LEU A 438 16.17 17.84 -7.77
CA LEU A 438 15.55 19.17 -7.86
C LEU A 438 15.09 19.72 -6.49
N ASP A 439 15.63 19.22 -5.39
CA ASP A 439 15.31 19.63 -4.03
C ASP A 439 16.53 19.47 -3.12
N ASP A 440 17.08 20.58 -2.62
CA ASP A 440 18.24 20.58 -1.71
C ASP A 440 17.93 20.00 -0.33
N THR A 441 16.65 19.89 0.05
CA THR A 441 16.23 19.28 1.32
C THR A 441 16.19 17.75 1.24
N VAL A 442 16.36 17.20 0.03
CA VAL A 442 16.27 15.78 -0.26
C VAL A 442 17.63 15.24 -0.69
N GLU A 443 18.11 14.22 0.02
CA GLU A 443 19.33 13.50 -0.33
C GLU A 443 18.98 12.24 -1.11
N ARG A 444 19.57 12.05 -2.30
CA ARG A 444 19.41 10.84 -3.11
C ARG A 444 20.57 9.90 -2.90
N THR A 445 20.28 8.67 -2.47
CA THR A 445 21.22 7.54 -2.46
C THR A 445 20.84 6.57 -3.57
N GLU A 446 21.80 6.20 -4.40
CA GLU A 446 21.59 5.31 -5.54
C GLU A 446 22.05 3.88 -5.24
N PHE A 447 21.21 2.93 -5.64
CA PHE A 447 21.48 1.50 -5.76
C PHE A 447 21.30 1.14 -7.23
N PHE A 448 21.77 -0.04 -7.66
CA PHE A 448 21.83 -0.45 -9.07
C PHE A 448 20.59 -0.03 -9.90
N ASP A 449 19.40 -0.55 -9.58
CA ASP A 449 18.14 -0.19 -10.25
C ASP A 449 17.19 0.65 -9.38
N MET A 450 17.57 0.91 -8.12
CA MET A 450 16.75 1.60 -7.13
C MET A 450 17.41 2.88 -6.64
N LYS A 451 16.62 3.80 -6.10
CA LYS A 451 17.10 5.02 -5.47
C LYS A 451 16.26 5.33 -4.24
N VAL A 452 16.92 5.78 -3.18
CA VAL A 452 16.28 6.19 -1.93
C VAL A 452 16.45 7.70 -1.79
N TYR A 453 15.32 8.40 -1.68
CA TYR A 453 15.26 9.81 -1.33
C TYR A 453 15.05 9.94 0.17
N GLU A 454 15.95 10.65 0.84
CA GLU A 454 15.85 10.97 2.26
C GLU A 454 15.55 12.46 2.44
N ARG A 455 14.40 12.76 3.03
CA ARG A 455 14.00 14.13 3.38
C ARG A 455 14.61 14.54 4.71
N ARG A 456 15.48 15.55 4.72
CA ARG A 456 16.20 15.97 5.94
C ARG A 456 15.32 16.69 6.95
N ASP A 457 14.26 17.31 6.48
CA ASP A 457 13.34 18.12 7.26
C ASP A 457 12.01 17.42 7.55
N ALA A 458 11.89 16.12 7.33
CA ALA A 458 10.62 15.40 7.46
C ALA A 458 10.00 15.51 8.86
N LEU A 459 8.68 15.66 8.91
CA LEU A 459 7.91 15.58 10.15
C LEU A 459 7.90 14.11 10.64
N PRO A 460 8.23 13.84 11.91
CA PRO A 460 8.14 12.49 12.46
C PRO A 460 6.70 12.00 12.53
N ARG A 461 6.53 10.68 12.56
CA ARG A 461 5.25 9.96 12.75
C ARG A 461 4.51 10.38 14.02
N ALA A 462 5.21 10.87 15.04
CA ALA A 462 4.61 11.47 16.24
C ALA A 462 5.11 12.91 16.40
N TYR A 463 4.20 13.88 16.38
CA TYR A 463 4.53 15.31 16.47
C TYR A 463 3.46 16.07 17.25
N LEU A 464 3.83 17.24 17.78
CA LEU A 464 2.92 18.11 18.52
C LEU A 464 2.47 19.25 17.60
N VAL A 465 1.22 19.69 17.78
CA VAL A 465 0.69 20.90 17.15
C VAL A 465 0.05 21.83 18.20
N ALA A 466 0.33 23.12 18.06
CA ALA A 466 -0.21 24.16 18.95
C ALA A 466 -1.60 24.66 18.49
N ARG A 467 -2.01 24.31 17.28
CA ARG A 467 -3.32 24.67 16.71
C ARG A 467 -4.08 23.43 16.27
N ALA A 468 -5.37 23.41 16.56
CA ALA A 468 -6.28 22.39 16.10
C ALA A 468 -7.64 23.00 15.78
N GLU A 469 -8.19 22.63 14.63
CA GLU A 469 -9.51 23.04 14.17
C GLU A 469 -10.43 21.82 14.14
N VAL A 470 -11.70 22.00 14.48
CA VAL A 470 -12.68 20.90 14.45
C VAL A 470 -13.51 21.03 13.17
N LEU A 471 -13.33 20.08 12.26
CA LEU A 471 -13.98 20.05 10.94
C LEU A 471 -14.52 18.65 10.66
N ASP A 472 -15.63 18.54 9.93
CA ASP A 472 -16.04 17.25 9.37
C ASP A 472 -15.04 16.76 8.31
N ASP A 473 -15.14 15.47 7.95
CA ASP A 473 -14.19 14.84 7.03
C ASP A 473 -14.19 15.51 5.64
N ALA A 474 -15.34 16.03 5.18
CA ALA A 474 -15.44 16.65 3.86
C ALA A 474 -14.69 17.99 3.81
N ALA A 475 -14.91 18.85 4.81
CA ALA A 475 -14.19 20.10 4.96
C ALA A 475 -12.70 19.87 5.25
N ALA A 476 -12.36 18.86 6.05
CA ALA A 476 -10.98 18.48 6.31
C ALA A 476 -10.25 18.04 5.02
N LEU A 477 -10.86 17.19 4.19
CA LEU A 477 -10.28 16.78 2.90
C LEU A 477 -10.05 17.97 1.97
N GLN A 478 -11.00 18.90 1.88
CA GLN A 478 -10.84 20.13 1.09
C GLN A 478 -9.67 20.99 1.60
N ARG A 479 -9.52 21.10 2.93
CA ARG A 479 -8.44 21.87 3.55
C ARG A 479 -7.07 21.23 3.38
N LEU A 480 -6.99 19.90 3.41
CA LEU A 480 -5.77 19.12 3.14
C LEU A 480 -5.33 19.23 1.68
N ALA A 481 -6.29 19.27 0.74
CA ALA A 481 -6.02 19.42 -0.69
C ALA A 481 -5.75 20.88 -1.12
N ALA A 482 -5.91 21.85 -0.21
CA ALA A 482 -5.69 23.25 -0.53
C ALA A 482 -4.18 23.56 -0.65
N PRO A 483 -3.76 24.36 -1.66
CA PRO A 483 -2.37 24.78 -1.79
C PRO A 483 -1.85 25.46 -0.51
N GLY A 484 -0.62 25.13 -0.11
CA GLY A 484 0.01 25.71 1.07
C GLY A 484 -0.47 25.14 2.42
N PHE A 485 -1.20 24.03 2.42
CA PHE A 485 -1.41 23.26 3.64
C PHE A 485 -0.08 22.68 4.15
N ASP A 486 0.23 22.88 5.43
CA ASP A 486 1.36 22.26 6.12
C ASP A 486 0.85 21.57 7.41
N PRO A 487 1.06 20.25 7.59
CA PRO A 487 0.67 19.55 8.82
C PRO A 487 1.38 20.05 10.08
N ARG A 488 2.47 20.82 9.96
CA ARG A 488 3.17 21.46 11.07
C ARG A 488 2.39 22.62 11.68
N ASP A 489 1.55 23.28 10.88
CA ASP A 489 0.82 24.48 11.31
C ASP A 489 -0.39 24.16 12.20
N GLY A 490 -0.93 22.94 12.10
CA GLY A 490 -2.07 22.51 12.90
C GLY A 490 -2.68 21.19 12.47
N ALA A 491 -3.56 20.65 13.32
CA ALA A 491 -4.34 19.44 13.02
C ALA A 491 -5.82 19.74 12.76
N LEU A 492 -6.42 19.01 11.83
CA LEU A 492 -7.85 19.05 11.53
C LEU A 492 -8.52 17.86 12.23
N LEU A 493 -9.30 18.11 13.28
CA LEU A 493 -9.90 17.10 14.13
C LEU A 493 -11.36 16.84 13.76
N ALA A 494 -11.75 15.57 13.65
CA ALA A 494 -13.15 15.20 13.48
C ALA A 494 -13.97 15.51 14.76
N PRO A 495 -15.25 15.90 14.64
CA PRO A 495 -16.10 16.15 15.79
C PRO A 495 -16.34 14.85 16.58
N SER A 496 -16.00 14.84 17.87
CA SER A 496 -16.32 13.75 18.79
C SER A 496 -16.33 14.23 20.23
N GLU A 497 -16.86 13.42 21.14
CA GLU A 497 -16.89 13.74 22.58
C GLU A 497 -15.48 13.99 23.13
N GLY A 498 -15.33 15.08 23.90
CA GLY A 498 -14.06 15.47 24.52
C GLY A 498 -13.02 16.10 23.58
N VAL A 499 -13.34 16.28 22.29
CA VAL A 499 -12.47 16.94 21.32
C VAL A 499 -12.85 18.42 21.18
N ARG A 500 -11.86 19.31 21.24
CA ARG A 500 -12.06 20.76 21.21
C ARG A 500 -11.03 21.45 20.31
N PRO A 501 -11.36 22.60 19.71
CA PRO A 501 -10.37 23.39 19.01
C PRO A 501 -9.31 23.91 19.97
N LEU A 502 -8.10 24.14 19.46
CA LEU A 502 -6.97 24.63 20.22
C LEU A 502 -6.25 25.72 19.42
N ASN A 503 -5.82 26.77 20.11
CA ASN A 503 -4.97 27.80 19.52
C ASN A 503 -4.07 28.39 20.61
N THR A 504 -2.91 27.78 20.79
CA THR A 504 -1.94 28.15 21.83
C THR A 504 -1.00 29.26 21.33
N SER A 505 -0.66 30.21 22.21
CA SER A 505 0.25 31.32 21.91
C SER A 505 1.31 31.46 23.04
N PRO A 506 2.62 31.50 22.74
CA PRO A 506 3.23 31.36 21.42
C PRO A 506 3.03 29.95 20.83
N PRO A 507 3.05 29.79 19.50
CA PRO A 507 2.68 28.55 18.83
C PRO A 507 3.76 27.46 18.88
N ASP A 508 4.73 27.53 19.80
CA ASP A 508 5.77 26.50 19.93
C ASP A 508 5.15 25.20 20.46
N PRO A 509 5.01 24.16 19.61
CA PRO A 509 4.35 22.95 20.02
C PRO A 509 5.26 22.07 20.90
N GLY A 510 6.57 22.36 20.96
CA GLY A 510 7.54 21.53 21.66
C GLY A 510 7.91 20.25 20.89
N SER A 511 8.18 19.16 21.61
CA SER A 511 8.72 17.92 21.04
C SER A 511 7.95 16.66 21.48
N ALA A 512 7.86 15.67 20.57
CA ALA A 512 7.40 14.32 20.85
C ALA A 512 8.49 13.30 20.50
N VAL A 513 8.73 12.33 21.38
CA VAL A 513 9.70 11.25 21.20
C VAL A 513 8.97 9.92 21.31
N LEU A 514 8.99 9.14 20.24
CA LEU A 514 8.45 7.79 20.21
C LEU A 514 9.39 6.87 21.01
N GLU A 515 8.95 6.39 22.18
CA GLU A 515 9.73 5.49 23.06
C GLU A 515 9.51 4.01 22.73
N LEU A 516 8.33 3.66 22.24
CA LEU A 516 7.94 2.29 21.93
C LEU A 516 6.91 2.29 20.80
N SER A 517 7.16 1.46 19.79
CA SER A 517 6.24 1.27 18.66
C SER A 517 5.93 -0.22 18.46
N GLU A 518 5.09 -0.78 19.32
CA GLU A 518 4.54 -2.12 19.14
C GLU A 518 3.18 -2.06 18.43
N PRO A 519 2.74 -3.16 17.80
CA PRO A 519 1.45 -3.20 17.12
C PRO A 519 0.28 -2.84 18.05
N GLU A 520 0.24 -3.37 19.28
CA GLU A 520 -0.82 -3.16 20.28
C GLU A 520 -0.57 -1.98 21.23
N ARG A 521 0.65 -1.44 21.25
CA ARG A 521 1.07 -0.44 22.23
C ARG A 521 2.03 0.56 21.63
N VAL A 522 1.71 1.84 21.77
CA VAL A 522 2.59 2.94 21.38
C VAL A 522 2.82 3.84 22.59
N ARG A 523 4.08 4.15 22.89
CA ARG A 523 4.46 5.07 23.98
C ARG A 523 5.20 6.26 23.42
N ILE A 524 4.76 7.45 23.79
CA ILE A 524 5.33 8.71 23.30
C ILE A 524 5.54 9.63 24.50
N ARG A 525 6.77 10.11 24.66
CA ARG A 525 7.09 11.17 25.61
C ARG A 525 6.93 12.51 24.92
N THR A 526 6.24 13.43 25.57
CA THR A 526 5.97 14.76 25.03
C THR A 526 6.54 15.82 25.97
N LYS A 527 6.91 16.98 25.41
CA LYS A 527 7.34 18.16 26.15
C LYS A 527 6.85 19.40 25.41
N ALA A 528 5.99 20.19 26.04
CA ALA A 528 5.44 21.42 25.47
C ALA A 528 5.32 22.53 26.51
N ALA A 529 5.47 23.79 26.10
CA ALA A 529 5.29 24.95 26.98
C ALA A 529 3.82 25.30 27.22
N GLY A 530 2.93 24.91 26.30
CA GLY A 530 1.49 25.13 26.37
C GLY A 530 0.71 23.85 26.08
N ALA A 531 -0.62 23.92 26.20
CA ALA A 531 -1.47 22.83 25.74
C ALA A 531 -1.27 22.61 24.24
N THR A 532 -1.21 21.35 23.82
CA THR A 532 -0.98 20.93 22.43
C THR A 532 -1.83 19.71 22.10
N TYR A 533 -1.93 19.39 20.81
CA TYR A 533 -2.35 18.05 20.39
C TYR A 533 -1.11 17.25 19.98
N LEU A 534 -0.98 16.04 20.53
CA LEU A 534 -0.10 15.02 19.98
C LEU A 534 -0.81 14.35 18.82
N VAL A 535 -0.25 14.47 17.61
CA VAL A 535 -0.68 13.72 16.43
C VAL A 535 0.24 12.53 16.25
N LEU A 536 -0.36 11.35 16.08
CA LEU A 536 0.30 10.12 15.71
C LEU A 536 -0.20 9.70 14.33
N SER A 537 0.67 9.71 13.32
CA SER A 537 0.39 9.35 11.92
C SER A 537 0.07 7.86 11.72
N ASP A 538 -0.49 7.18 12.71
CA ASP A 538 -1.12 5.90 12.54
C ASP A 538 -2.62 6.05 12.31
N SER A 539 -3.19 5.15 11.51
CA SER A 539 -4.63 5.07 11.28
C SER A 539 -5.41 4.99 12.60
N TRP A 540 -6.41 5.83 12.72
CA TRP A 540 -7.46 5.80 13.74
C TRP A 540 -8.37 4.61 13.48
N TYR A 541 -8.66 3.84 14.52
CA TYR A 541 -9.54 2.67 14.45
C TYR A 541 -10.24 2.43 15.80
N PRO A 542 -11.52 2.01 15.83
CA PRO A 542 -12.20 1.70 17.07
C PRO A 542 -11.50 0.60 17.88
N GLY A 543 -11.36 0.81 19.20
CA GLY A 543 -10.70 -0.12 20.12
C GLY A 543 -9.35 0.36 20.65
N TRP A 544 -8.78 1.42 20.07
CA TRP A 544 -7.67 2.14 20.71
C TRP A 544 -8.17 2.95 21.92
N VAL A 545 -7.38 2.94 22.98
CA VAL A 545 -7.55 3.77 24.18
C VAL A 545 -6.25 4.53 24.41
N ALA A 546 -6.35 5.80 24.80
CA ALA A 546 -5.19 6.61 25.14
C ALA A 546 -5.20 6.98 26.62
N THR A 547 -4.00 7.12 27.18
CA THR A 547 -3.80 7.71 28.50
C THR A 547 -2.72 8.78 28.44
N VAL A 548 -2.92 9.87 29.17
CA VAL A 548 -1.89 10.89 29.46
C VAL A 548 -1.56 10.76 30.95
N ASP A 549 -0.31 10.40 31.26
CA ASP A 549 0.16 10.11 32.62
C ASP A 549 -0.72 9.09 33.38
N GLY A 550 -1.18 8.06 32.65
CA GLY A 550 -2.04 7.00 33.19
C GLY A 550 -3.52 7.36 33.33
N GLN A 551 -3.91 8.62 33.10
CA GLN A 551 -5.31 9.04 33.07
C GLN A 551 -5.88 8.92 31.67
N GLN A 552 -7.10 8.37 31.53
CA GLN A 552 -7.73 8.17 30.23
C GLN A 552 -8.00 9.51 29.52
N ALA A 553 -7.62 9.58 28.25
CA ALA A 553 -7.82 10.75 27.41
C ALA A 553 -8.59 10.39 26.12
N PRO A 554 -9.47 11.27 25.61
CA PRO A 554 -10.18 11.04 24.36
C PRO A 554 -9.21 11.01 23.18
N ILE A 555 -9.39 10.05 22.26
CA ILE A 555 -8.65 9.99 21.00
C ILE A 555 -9.48 10.68 19.92
N ALA A 556 -8.98 11.81 19.43
CA ALA A 556 -9.49 12.46 18.24
C ALA A 556 -9.01 11.74 16.97
N ARG A 557 -9.83 11.77 15.91
CA ARG A 557 -9.39 11.43 14.56
C ARG A 557 -8.88 12.71 13.91
N ALA A 558 -7.58 12.77 13.62
CA ALA A 558 -6.90 13.91 13.04
C ALA A 558 -6.62 13.71 11.55
N ASN A 559 -6.74 14.77 10.77
CA ASN A 559 -6.45 14.83 9.34
C ASN A 559 -7.07 13.63 8.60
N VAL A 560 -8.36 13.37 8.87
CA VAL A 560 -9.22 12.31 8.29
C VAL A 560 -8.86 10.87 8.67
N LEU A 561 -7.58 10.56 8.87
CA LEU A 561 -7.08 9.20 9.04
C LEU A 561 -6.41 8.94 10.37
N PHE A 562 -5.70 9.92 10.95
CA PHE A 562 -4.72 9.70 12.00
C PHE A 562 -5.29 9.84 13.40
N ARG A 563 -4.51 9.47 14.43
CA ARG A 563 -4.90 9.60 15.83
C ARG A 563 -4.34 10.89 16.42
N ALA A 564 -5.10 11.56 17.27
CA ALA A 564 -4.58 12.65 18.10
C ALA A 564 -5.13 12.62 19.52
N VAL A 565 -4.36 13.15 20.47
CA VAL A 565 -4.72 13.28 21.88
C VAL A 565 -4.29 14.66 22.37
N GLU A 566 -5.16 15.33 23.12
CA GLU A 566 -4.81 16.61 23.76
C GLU A 566 -3.84 16.35 24.92
N VAL A 567 -2.75 17.11 24.95
CA VAL A 567 -1.69 17.02 25.97
C VAL A 567 -1.56 18.38 26.67
N PRO A 568 -1.63 18.43 28.01
CA PRO A 568 -1.40 19.66 28.75
C PRO A 568 0.04 20.22 28.58
N ALA A 569 0.26 21.43 29.08
CA ALA A 569 1.59 22.02 29.17
C ALA A 569 2.46 21.24 30.16
N GLY A 570 3.71 20.95 29.80
CA GLY A 570 4.66 20.22 30.62
C GLY A 570 5.27 19.03 29.89
N GLU A 571 5.85 18.11 30.65
CA GLU A 571 6.34 16.82 30.17
C GLU A 571 5.31 15.75 30.53
N HIS A 572 4.87 14.98 29.53
CA HIS A 572 3.83 13.97 29.72
C HIS A 572 4.17 12.68 28.97
N LEU A 573 3.76 11.55 29.55
CA LEU A 573 3.79 10.25 28.90
C LEU A 573 2.42 9.94 28.31
N VAL A 574 2.36 9.85 26.98
CA VAL A 574 1.16 9.42 26.27
C VAL A 574 1.31 7.96 25.87
N GLU A 575 0.35 7.13 26.26
CA GLU A 575 0.29 5.72 25.87
C GLU A 575 -0.98 5.42 25.09
N PHE A 576 -0.83 4.80 23.92
CA PHE A 576 -1.93 4.22 23.17
C PHE A 576 -1.92 2.71 23.36
N LEU A 577 -3.07 2.14 23.70
CA LEU A 577 -3.27 0.71 23.93
C LEU A 577 -4.46 0.22 23.13
N TYR A 578 -4.29 -0.85 22.36
CA TYR A 578 -5.40 -1.45 21.61
C TYR A 578 -6.15 -2.49 22.47
N ARG A 579 -7.39 -2.19 22.84
CA ARG A 579 -8.27 -3.01 23.69
C ARG A 579 -9.68 -3.11 23.08
N PRO A 580 -9.88 -3.89 22.00
CA PRO A 580 -11.16 -3.99 21.32
C PRO A 580 -12.16 -4.79 22.15
N THR A 581 -13.36 -4.23 22.33
CA THR A 581 -14.47 -4.88 23.07
C THR A 581 -14.88 -6.22 22.45
N SER A 582 -14.82 -6.32 21.11
CA SER A 582 -15.13 -7.55 20.37
C SER A 582 -14.21 -8.71 20.74
N PHE A 583 -12.91 -8.47 20.98
CA PHE A 583 -11.99 -9.52 21.41
C PHE A 583 -12.27 -9.98 22.84
N ILE A 584 -12.58 -9.05 23.74
CA ILE A 584 -12.92 -9.38 25.14
C ILE A 584 -14.17 -10.26 25.17
N LEU A 585 -15.22 -9.86 24.45
CA LEU A 585 -16.47 -10.63 24.33
C LEU A 585 -16.22 -11.98 23.65
N GLY A 586 -15.49 -12.00 22.53
CA GLY A 586 -15.15 -13.22 21.79
C GLY A 586 -14.38 -14.21 22.66
N SER A 587 -13.36 -13.74 23.39
CA SER A 587 -12.57 -14.57 24.31
C SER A 587 -13.42 -15.14 25.43
N ALA A 588 -14.31 -14.34 26.02
CA ALA A 588 -15.24 -14.80 27.06
C ALA A 588 -16.20 -15.88 26.54
N VAL A 589 -16.75 -15.70 25.33
CA VAL A 589 -17.62 -16.69 24.67
C VAL A 589 -16.86 -17.98 24.35
N SER A 590 -15.66 -17.88 23.78
CA SER A 590 -14.81 -19.03 23.46
C SER A 590 -14.42 -19.82 24.70
N ALA A 591 -13.96 -19.13 25.76
CA ALA A 591 -13.63 -19.77 27.04
C ALA A 591 -14.85 -20.49 27.64
N SER A 592 -16.02 -19.83 27.62
CA SER A 592 -17.27 -20.42 28.09
C SER A 592 -17.66 -21.66 27.29
N SER A 593 -17.50 -21.63 25.97
CA SER A 593 -17.79 -22.76 25.08
C SER A 593 -16.86 -23.95 25.32
N VAL A 594 -15.57 -23.70 25.56
CA VAL A 594 -14.61 -24.76 25.93
C VAL A 594 -14.97 -25.38 27.27
N ILE A 595 -15.30 -24.56 28.28
CA ILE A 595 -15.70 -25.06 29.61
C ILE A 595 -16.96 -25.92 29.51
N ILE A 596 -17.98 -25.45 28.78
CA ILE A 596 -19.24 -26.18 28.57
C ILE A 596 -18.98 -27.47 27.78
N GLY A 597 -18.17 -27.42 26.71
CA GLY A 597 -17.82 -28.57 25.89
C GLY A 597 -17.06 -29.65 26.66
N LEU A 598 -16.06 -29.26 27.45
CA LEU A 598 -15.32 -30.17 28.34
C LEU A 598 -16.23 -30.75 29.43
N GLY A 599 -17.08 -29.93 30.04
CA GLY A 599 -18.08 -30.39 31.01
C GLY A 599 -19.02 -31.43 30.41
N TRP A 600 -19.54 -31.18 29.21
CA TRP A 600 -20.39 -32.12 28.49
C TRP A 600 -19.65 -33.41 28.13
N TRP A 601 -18.44 -33.31 27.60
CA TRP A 601 -17.60 -34.46 27.27
C TRP A 601 -17.32 -35.33 28.50
N LEU A 602 -16.99 -34.72 29.64
CA LEU A 602 -16.79 -35.43 30.91
C LEU A 602 -18.06 -36.13 31.39
N LEU A 603 -19.23 -35.49 31.27
CA LEU A 603 -20.52 -36.09 31.62
C LEU A 603 -20.86 -37.30 30.73
N VAL A 604 -20.62 -37.19 29.42
CA VAL A 604 -20.82 -38.30 28.46
C VAL A 604 -19.83 -39.43 28.71
N ALA A 605 -18.54 -39.12 28.90
CA ALA A 605 -17.51 -40.11 29.19
C ALA A 605 -17.79 -40.86 30.51
N ARG A 606 -18.28 -40.17 31.54
CA ARG A 606 -18.73 -40.78 32.80
C ARG A 606 -19.94 -41.70 32.60
N ARG A 607 -20.88 -41.34 31.73
CA ARG A 607 -22.02 -42.22 31.39
C ARG A 607 -21.59 -43.45 30.61
N TYR A 608 -20.67 -43.32 29.65
CA TYR A 608 -20.12 -44.47 28.91
C TYR A 608 -19.33 -45.43 29.82
N ARG A 609 -18.60 -44.94 30.81
CA ARG A 609 -17.91 -45.79 31.81
C ARG A 609 -18.85 -46.46 32.82
N ARG A 610 -20.10 -45.98 32.94
CA ARG A 610 -21.11 -46.53 33.86
C ARG A 610 -22.16 -47.41 33.18
N ALA A 611 -22.06 -47.62 31.86
CA ALA A 611 -22.86 -48.62 31.18
C ALA A 611 -22.33 -50.01 31.56
N PRO A 612 -23.15 -50.91 32.14
CA PRO A 612 -22.75 -52.30 32.35
C PRO A 612 -22.48 -52.96 30.99
N GLY A 613 -21.42 -53.76 30.91
CA GLY A 613 -21.12 -54.59 29.75
C GLY A 613 -22.14 -55.69 29.52
#